data_AF-A0A257RR53-F1
#
_entry.id   AF-A0A257RR53-F1
#
_cell.length_a   1.000
_cell.length_b   1.000
_cell.length_c   1.000
_cell.angle_alpha   90.00
_cell.angle_beta   90.00
_cell.angle_gamma   90.00
#
_symmetry.space_group_name_H-M   'P 1'
#
loop_
_entity.id
_entity.type
_entity.pdbx_description
1 polymer ?
#
loop_
_entity_poly.entity_id
_entity_poly.type
_entity_poly.pdbx_seq_one_letter_code
_entity_poly.pdbx_strand_id
1 'polypeptide(L)'
;MKTTDTKNILLVQTLLLFGGTVFAWSATLSQFSTFHSLYGTLFRFTDCTVPNPLTTACFYGSTAFLVALFWSVRAYQRPHPVNQRRLRNFLLFCVVFAASVVAYEAVEYYKLFGPPTSAFICTPGVSPVQSPCFTGLLFFIAAFVTAVFAARRLKSA
;
A
#
# COMPACT_ATOMS: atom_id res chain seq x y z
N MET A 1 32.57 3.22 12.67
CA MET A 1 32.03 3.66 11.36
C MET A 1 30.78 2.90 10.87
N LYS A 2 30.14 2.02 11.68
CA LYS A 2 28.98 1.17 11.26
C LYS A 2 27.58 1.84 11.42
N THR A 3 27.47 2.91 12.20
CA THR A 3 26.17 3.50 12.60
C THR A 3 25.56 4.40 11.53
N THR A 4 26.37 5.06 10.71
CA THR A 4 25.93 5.97 9.65
C THR A 4 25.21 5.23 8.53
N ASP A 5 25.71 4.06 8.11
CA ASP A 5 25.10 3.23 7.07
C ASP A 5 23.69 2.75 7.45
N THR A 6 23.49 2.38 8.71
CA THR A 6 22.20 1.87 9.19
C THR A 6 21.14 2.98 9.19
N LYS A 7 21.52 4.20 9.61
CA LYS A 7 20.62 5.36 9.58
C LYS A 7 20.25 5.75 8.15
N ASN A 8 21.20 5.66 7.20
CA ASN A 8 20.93 5.94 5.80
C ASN A 8 19.91 4.97 5.20
N ILE A 9 20.03 3.66 5.49
CA ILE A 9 19.06 2.66 5.01
C ILE A 9 17.67 2.91 5.61
N LEU A 10 17.58 3.21 6.91
CA LEU A 10 16.30 3.52 7.57
C LEU A 10 15.68 4.82 7.02
N LEU A 11 16.50 5.79 6.64
CA LEU A 11 16.06 7.02 5.98
C LEU A 11 15.50 6.73 4.59
N VAL A 12 16.21 5.93 3.78
CA VAL A 12 15.71 5.48 2.46
C VAL A 12 14.39 4.72 2.60
N GLN A 13 14.29 3.80 3.56
CA GLN A 13 13.04 3.08 3.83
C GLN A 13 11.89 4.04 4.19
N THR A 14 12.16 5.06 5.01
CA THR A 14 11.17 6.05 5.41
C THR A 14 10.75 6.93 4.22
N LEU A 15 11.68 7.35 3.38
CA LEU A 15 11.38 8.12 2.17
C LEU A 15 10.57 7.31 1.16
N LEU A 16 10.88 6.02 0.97
CA LEU A 16 10.10 5.12 0.11
C LEU A 16 8.67 4.98 0.60
N LEU A 17 8.49 4.75 1.91
CA LEU A 17 7.16 4.65 2.52
C LEU A 17 6.40 5.97 2.47
N PHE A 18 7.10 7.10 2.60
CA PHE A 18 6.49 8.42 2.46
C PHE A 18 6.01 8.65 1.03
N GLY A 19 6.83 8.37 0.03
CA GLY A 19 6.45 8.45 -1.39
C GLY A 19 5.28 7.53 -1.72
N GLY A 20 5.31 6.28 -1.25
CA GLY A 20 4.20 5.33 -1.41
C GLY A 20 2.92 5.80 -0.73
N THR A 21 3.02 6.43 0.45
CA THR A 21 1.88 7.02 1.15
C THR A 21 1.25 8.16 0.34
N VAL A 22 2.06 9.11 -0.12
CA VAL A 22 1.56 10.25 -0.91
C VAL A 22 0.88 9.76 -2.19
N PHE A 23 1.48 8.80 -2.89
CA PHE A 23 0.90 8.20 -4.08
C PHE A 23 -0.41 7.46 -3.81
N ALA A 24 -0.44 6.60 -2.78
CA ALA A 24 -1.63 5.81 -2.46
C ALA A 24 -2.81 6.72 -2.05
N TRP A 25 -2.52 7.76 -1.25
CA TRP A 25 -3.53 8.73 -0.84
C TRP A 25 -3.98 9.64 -1.97
N SER A 26 -3.14 10.01 -2.93
CA SER A 26 -3.60 10.82 -4.07
C SER A 26 -4.60 10.05 -4.94
N ALA A 27 -4.36 8.77 -5.19
CA ALA A 27 -5.30 7.90 -5.90
C ALA A 27 -6.61 7.69 -5.12
N THR A 28 -6.49 7.44 -3.81
CA THR A 28 -7.65 7.23 -2.93
C THR A 28 -8.51 8.49 -2.81
N LEU A 29 -7.90 9.67 -2.61
CA LEU A 29 -8.63 10.94 -2.52
C LEU A 29 -9.34 11.29 -3.83
N SER A 30 -8.77 10.94 -4.99
CA SER A 30 -9.45 11.07 -6.27
C SER A 30 -10.76 10.26 -6.30
N GLN A 31 -10.74 9.01 -5.83
CA GLN A 31 -11.94 8.18 -5.72
C GLN A 31 -12.98 8.75 -4.74
N PHE A 32 -12.55 9.26 -3.58
CA PHE A 32 -13.44 9.95 -2.65
C PHE A 32 -14.10 11.18 -3.27
N SER A 33 -13.34 11.98 -4.03
CA SER A 33 -13.86 13.15 -4.73
C SER A 33 -14.91 12.77 -5.77
N THR A 34 -14.63 11.74 -6.60
CA THR A 34 -15.58 11.23 -7.60
C THR A 34 -16.84 10.64 -6.96
N PHE A 35 -16.71 9.89 -5.86
CA PHE A 35 -17.87 9.35 -5.15
C PHE A 35 -18.73 10.47 -4.54
N HIS A 36 -18.10 11.47 -3.93
CA HIS A 36 -18.79 12.62 -3.37
C HIS A 36 -19.50 13.46 -4.45
N SER A 37 -18.89 13.63 -5.63
CA SER A 37 -19.54 14.37 -6.72
C SER A 37 -20.75 13.64 -7.30
N LEU A 38 -20.76 12.31 -7.28
CA LEU A 38 -21.88 11.50 -7.77
C LEU A 38 -23.03 11.40 -6.76
N TYR A 39 -22.75 11.23 -5.47
CA TYR A 39 -23.76 10.90 -4.45
C TYR A 39 -24.00 11.98 -3.41
N GLY A 40 -23.20 13.07 -3.41
CA GLY A 40 -23.30 14.18 -2.46
C GLY A 40 -23.02 13.81 -1.00
N THR A 41 -22.63 12.56 -0.72
CA THR A 41 -22.38 12.02 0.63
C THR A 41 -21.30 10.94 0.57
N LEU A 42 -20.53 10.77 1.65
CA LEU A 42 -19.51 9.71 1.79
C LEU A 42 -20.02 8.45 2.51
N PHE A 43 -21.18 8.55 3.18
CA PHE A 43 -21.72 7.50 4.05
C PHE A 43 -22.84 6.69 3.39
N ARG A 44 -22.93 6.72 2.06
CA ARG A 44 -23.89 5.91 1.31
C ARG A 44 -23.27 4.53 1.04
N PHE A 45 -23.93 3.48 1.54
CA PHE A 45 -23.48 2.09 1.41
C PHE A 45 -24.45 1.19 0.64
N THR A 46 -25.68 1.66 0.37
CA THR A 46 -26.73 0.93 -0.37
C THR A 46 -27.16 1.71 -1.62
N ASP A 47 -27.60 0.97 -2.65
CA ASP A 47 -28.09 1.51 -3.92
C ASP A 47 -27.08 2.43 -4.63
N CYS A 48 -25.81 1.99 -4.69
CA CYS A 48 -24.73 2.68 -5.39
C CYS A 48 -24.31 1.88 -6.63
N THR A 49 -24.16 2.55 -7.78
CA THR A 49 -23.56 1.97 -9.00
C THR A 49 -22.05 1.81 -8.89
N VAL A 50 -21.40 2.58 -8.00
CA VAL A 50 -19.96 2.55 -7.72
C VAL A 50 -19.79 2.15 -6.24
N PRO A 51 -18.88 1.22 -5.91
CA PRO A 51 -18.63 0.84 -4.52
C PRO A 51 -18.15 2.03 -3.68
N ASN A 52 -18.47 2.03 -2.39
CA ASN A 52 -18.01 3.07 -1.48
C ASN A 52 -16.47 2.98 -1.33
N PRO A 53 -15.71 4.08 -1.53
CA PRO A 53 -14.25 4.08 -1.39
C PRO A 53 -13.75 3.51 -0.05
N LEU A 54 -14.51 3.67 1.04
CA LEU A 54 -14.16 3.14 2.37
C LEU A 54 -14.13 1.61 2.45
N THR A 55 -14.86 0.91 1.56
CA THR A 55 -14.90 -0.55 1.52
C THR A 55 -13.95 -1.12 0.45
N THR A 56 -13.21 -0.27 -0.26
CA THR A 56 -12.31 -0.70 -1.33
C THR A 56 -10.95 -1.14 -0.82
N ALA A 57 -10.31 -2.05 -1.55
CA ALA A 57 -8.94 -2.49 -1.26
C ALA A 57 -7.92 -1.33 -1.29
N CYS A 58 -8.13 -0.31 -2.12
CA CYS A 58 -7.26 0.86 -2.19
C CYS A 58 -7.22 1.66 -0.88
N PHE A 59 -8.37 1.85 -0.21
CA PHE A 59 -8.40 2.52 1.09
C PHE A 59 -7.60 1.74 2.15
N TYR A 60 -7.76 0.42 2.20
CA TYR A 60 -6.97 -0.42 3.11
C TYR A 60 -5.47 -0.43 2.78
N GLY A 61 -5.11 -0.38 1.49
CA GLY A 61 -3.71 -0.23 1.05
C GLY A 61 -3.10 1.11 1.49
N SER A 62 -3.82 2.21 1.30
CA SER A 62 -3.39 3.57 1.67
C SER A 62 -3.24 3.75 3.19
N THR A 63 -4.14 3.16 3.97
CA THR A 63 -4.03 3.16 5.43
C THR A 63 -2.86 2.29 5.89
N ALA A 64 -2.60 1.15 5.24
CA ALA A 64 -1.42 0.33 5.51
C ALA A 64 -0.10 1.07 5.25
N PHE A 65 -0.02 1.87 4.18
CA PHE A 65 1.15 2.74 3.94
C PHE A 65 1.38 3.75 5.06
N LEU A 66 0.33 4.40 5.57
CA LEU A 66 0.46 5.32 6.71
C LEU A 66 0.97 4.61 7.97
N VAL A 67 0.42 3.44 8.28
CA VAL A 67 0.85 2.64 9.44
C VAL A 67 2.31 2.22 9.30
N ALA A 68 2.71 1.76 8.11
CA ALA A 68 4.09 1.41 7.81
C ALA A 68 5.04 2.61 7.94
N LEU A 69 4.64 3.78 7.42
CA LEU A 69 5.40 5.01 7.52
C LEU A 69 5.59 5.43 8.98
N PHE A 70 4.53 5.42 9.78
CA PHE A 70 4.61 5.72 11.21
C PHE A 70 5.58 4.79 11.94
N TRP A 71 5.51 3.49 11.68
CA TRP A 71 6.46 2.54 12.26
C TRP A 71 7.89 2.75 11.76
N SER A 72 8.08 3.11 10.49
CA SER A 72 9.40 3.42 9.93
C SER A 72 10.04 4.64 10.58
N VAL A 73 9.27 5.71 10.78
CA VAL A 73 9.73 6.91 11.51
C VAL A 73 10.12 6.54 12.94
N ARG A 74 9.31 5.73 13.62
CA ARG A 74 9.63 5.25 14.97
C ARG A 74 10.90 4.39 15.00
N ALA A 75 11.11 3.53 14.00
CA ALA A 75 12.31 2.72 13.85
C ALA A 75 13.56 3.57 13.55
N TYR A 76 13.40 4.67 12.81
CA TYR A 76 14.47 5.65 12.57
C TYR A 76 14.88 6.40 13.85
N GLN A 77 13.91 6.84 14.65
CA GLN A 77 14.17 7.54 15.92
C GLN A 77 14.76 6.62 16.99
N ARG A 78 14.26 5.38 17.09
CA ARG A 78 14.69 4.38 18.07
C ARG A 78 15.02 3.07 17.37
N PRO A 79 16.23 2.93 16.80
CA PRO A 79 16.63 1.73 16.07
C PRO A 79 16.69 0.54 17.04
N HIS A 80 15.72 -0.37 16.89
CA HIS A 80 15.61 -1.57 17.70
C HIS A 80 15.29 -2.77 16.79
N PRO A 81 16.02 -3.90 16.91
CA PRO A 81 15.88 -5.04 16.00
C PRO A 81 14.48 -5.65 16.00
N VAL A 82 13.81 -5.65 17.17
CA VAL A 82 12.43 -6.17 17.29
C VAL A 82 11.43 -5.31 16.50
N ASN A 83 11.57 -3.98 16.53
CA ASN A 83 10.68 -3.07 15.81
C ASN A 83 10.85 -3.26 14.30
N GLN A 84 12.09 -3.39 13.84
CA GLN A 84 12.37 -3.63 12.43
C GLN A 84 11.82 -4.99 11.95
N ARG A 85 11.90 -6.03 12.80
CA ARG A 85 11.33 -7.35 12.48
C ARG A 85 9.80 -7.29 12.36
N ARG A 86 9.14 -6.54 13.25
CA ARG A 86 7.68 -6.31 13.18
C ARG A 86 7.29 -5.55 11.91
N LEU A 87 7.99 -4.46 11.60
CA LEU A 87 7.77 -3.68 10.38
C LEU A 87 7.97 -4.52 9.13
N ARG A 88 9.03 -5.34 9.08
CA ARG A 88 9.28 -6.27 7.97
C ARG A 88 8.15 -7.28 7.79
N ASN A 89 7.66 -7.89 8.87
CA ASN A 89 6.58 -8.86 8.80
C ASN A 89 5.25 -8.19 8.37
N PHE A 90 5.00 -6.97 8.83
CA PHE A 90 3.85 -6.18 8.37
C PHE A 90 3.95 -5.85 6.89
N LEU A 91 5.12 -5.41 6.41
CA LEU A 91 5.34 -5.15 4.98
C LEU A 91 5.20 -6.40 4.13
N LEU A 92 5.61 -7.57 4.62
CA LEU A 92 5.37 -8.84 3.92
C LEU A 92 3.87 -9.11 3.76
N PHE A 93 3.08 -8.90 4.82
CA PHE A 93 1.63 -9.00 4.76
C PHE A 93 1.05 -8.02 3.73
N CYS A 94 1.50 -6.77 3.71
CA CYS A 94 1.07 -5.77 2.73
C CYS A 94 1.43 -6.17 1.29
N VAL A 95 2.60 -6.76 1.05
CA VAL A 95 3.00 -7.26 -0.28
C VAL A 95 2.06 -8.38 -0.74
N VAL A 96 1.77 -9.36 0.13
CA VAL A 96 0.85 -10.46 -0.20
C VAL A 96 -0.55 -9.94 -0.46
N PHE A 97 -1.04 -9.03 0.37
CA PHE A 97 -2.34 -8.38 0.18
C PHE A 97 -2.41 -7.62 -1.15
N ALA A 98 -1.46 -6.74 -1.43
CA ALA A 98 -1.43 -5.97 -2.66
C ALA A 98 -1.30 -6.88 -3.90
N ALA A 99 -0.49 -7.94 -3.82
CA ALA A 99 -0.37 -8.92 -4.90
C ALA A 99 -1.70 -9.66 -5.15
N SER A 100 -2.45 -10.00 -4.10
CA SER A 100 -3.76 -10.64 -4.23
C SER A 100 -4.78 -9.74 -4.92
N VAL A 101 -4.76 -8.44 -4.62
CA VAL A 101 -5.64 -7.44 -5.25
C VAL A 101 -5.29 -7.25 -6.73
N VAL A 102 -4.00 -7.09 -7.05
CA VAL A 102 -3.54 -6.97 -8.44
C VAL A 102 -3.86 -8.23 -9.24
N ALA A 103 -3.70 -9.42 -8.64
CA ALA A 103 -4.07 -10.68 -9.28
C ALA A 103 -5.57 -10.76 -9.55
N TYR A 104 -6.40 -10.29 -8.62
CA TYR A 104 -7.85 -10.20 -8.80
C TYR A 104 -8.23 -9.23 -9.94
N GLU A 105 -7.65 -8.03 -9.95
CA GLU A 105 -7.87 -7.06 -11.04
C GLU A 105 -7.42 -7.62 -12.41
N ALA A 106 -6.32 -8.37 -12.45
CA ALA A 106 -5.86 -9.03 -13.67
C ALA A 106 -6.84 -10.11 -14.14
N VAL A 107 -7.32 -10.95 -13.22
CA VAL A 107 -8.32 -11.98 -13.51
C VAL A 107 -9.60 -11.37 -14.09
N GLU A 108 -10.05 -10.27 -13.52
CA GLU A 108 -11.24 -9.56 -13.99
C GLU A 108 -11.02 -8.87 -15.33
N TYR A 109 -9.87 -8.22 -15.53
CA TYR A 109 -9.49 -7.60 -16.81
C TYR A 109 -9.46 -8.62 -17.95
N TYR A 110 -8.89 -9.81 -17.72
CA TYR A 110 -8.85 -10.90 -18.71
C TYR A 110 -10.14 -11.73 -18.78
N LYS A 111 -11.16 -11.39 -17.97
CA LYS A 111 -12.44 -12.13 -17.86
C LYS A 111 -12.25 -13.64 -17.68
N LEU A 112 -11.25 -14.03 -16.89
CA LEU A 112 -10.90 -15.43 -16.69
C LEU A 112 -11.98 -16.20 -15.91
N PHE A 113 -12.78 -15.52 -15.08
CA PHE A 113 -13.87 -16.13 -14.30
C PHE A 113 -15.13 -15.24 -14.31
N GLY A 114 -16.06 -15.49 -15.25
CA GLY A 114 -17.45 -15.05 -15.15
C GLY A 114 -17.72 -13.52 -15.20
N PRO A 115 -18.97 -13.09 -14.95
CA PRO A 115 -19.34 -11.68 -14.99
C PRO A 115 -18.68 -10.87 -13.85
N PRO A 116 -18.29 -9.61 -14.11
CA PRO A 116 -17.52 -8.79 -13.17
C PRO A 116 -18.32 -8.50 -11.90
N THR A 117 -17.71 -8.75 -10.74
CA THR A 117 -18.25 -8.31 -9.44
C THR A 117 -17.58 -7.01 -9.03
N SER A 118 -18.35 -5.91 -9.08
CA SER A 118 -17.90 -4.52 -8.92
C SER A 118 -17.33 -4.12 -7.54
N ALA A 119 -17.13 -5.07 -6.61
CA ALA A 119 -16.85 -4.75 -5.21
C ALA A 119 -15.37 -4.42 -4.90
N PHE A 120 -14.41 -4.79 -5.77
CA PHE A 120 -12.98 -4.76 -5.43
C PHE A 120 -12.09 -3.95 -6.37
N ILE A 121 -12.65 -3.32 -7.41
CA ILE A 121 -11.87 -2.68 -8.46
C ILE A 121 -11.53 -1.24 -8.07
N CYS A 122 -10.24 -0.89 -8.13
CA CYS A 122 -9.82 0.49 -7.92
C CYS A 122 -9.92 1.34 -9.18
N THR A 123 -9.73 0.75 -10.36
CA THR A 123 -9.84 1.45 -11.65
C THR A 123 -10.38 0.49 -12.73
N PRO A 124 -11.69 0.52 -13.04
CA PRO A 124 -12.24 -0.37 -14.06
C PRO A 124 -11.72 -0.01 -15.45
N GLY A 125 -11.31 -1.02 -16.23
CA GLY A 125 -10.98 -0.88 -17.65
C GLY A 125 -9.56 -0.41 -17.98
N VAL A 126 -8.67 -0.25 -17.00
CA VAL A 126 -7.24 -0.01 -17.25
C VAL A 126 -6.44 -1.31 -17.19
N SER A 127 -5.31 -1.36 -17.90
CA SER A 127 -4.43 -2.51 -17.83
C SER A 127 -3.91 -2.72 -16.38
N PRO A 128 -3.78 -3.97 -15.89
CA PRO A 128 -3.35 -4.23 -14.51
C PRO A 128 -2.00 -3.60 -14.17
N VAL A 129 -1.11 -3.45 -15.16
CA VAL A 129 0.24 -2.86 -14.99
C VAL A 129 0.19 -1.34 -14.85
N GLN A 130 -0.86 -0.70 -15.35
CA GLN A 130 -1.08 0.75 -15.21
C GLN A 130 -1.98 1.10 -14.03
N SER A 131 -2.47 0.09 -13.28
CA SER A 131 -3.31 0.31 -12.12
C SER A 131 -2.53 0.98 -10.97
N PRO A 132 -3.18 1.83 -10.17
CA PRO A 132 -2.57 2.37 -8.94
C PRO A 132 -2.21 1.24 -7.95
N CYS A 133 -2.94 0.11 -7.99
CA CYS A 133 -2.66 -1.07 -7.18
C CYS A 133 -1.30 -1.70 -7.51
N PHE A 134 -0.96 -1.79 -8.79
CA PHE A 134 0.34 -2.30 -9.23
C PHE A 134 1.48 -1.38 -8.80
N THR A 135 1.33 -0.06 -8.96
CA THR A 135 2.33 0.89 -8.46
C THR A 135 2.48 0.80 -6.94
N GLY A 136 1.38 0.68 -6.20
CA GLY A 136 1.40 0.45 -4.75
C GLY A 136 2.13 -0.84 -4.35
N LEU A 137 1.92 -1.94 -5.09
CA LEU A 137 2.65 -3.19 -4.91
C LEU A 137 4.16 -3.00 -5.07
N LEU A 138 4.60 -2.26 -6.08
CA LEU A 138 6.03 -1.96 -6.28
C LEU A 138 6.62 -1.19 -5.09
N PHE A 139 5.90 -0.21 -4.55
CA PHE A 139 6.33 0.52 -3.35
C PHE A 139 6.42 -0.41 -2.13
N PHE A 140 5.46 -1.29 -1.91
CA PHE A 140 5.51 -2.26 -0.81
C PHE A 140 6.68 -3.25 -0.97
N ILE A 141 6.96 -3.73 -2.17
CA ILE A 141 8.11 -4.61 -2.45
C ILE A 141 9.42 -3.87 -2.17
N ALA A 142 9.59 -2.64 -2.68
CA ALA A 142 10.78 -1.84 -2.44
C ALA A 142 10.98 -1.56 -0.93
N ALA A 143 9.91 -1.20 -0.22
CA ALA A 143 9.93 -1.01 1.22
C ALA A 143 10.25 -2.31 1.99
N PHE A 144 9.73 -3.45 1.54
CA PHE A 144 10.02 -4.75 2.15
C PHE A 144 11.49 -5.15 1.96
N VAL A 145 12.03 -5.00 0.76
CA VAL A 145 13.42 -5.28 0.45
C VAL A 145 14.35 -4.42 1.31
N THR A 146 14.09 -3.11 1.39
CA THR A 146 14.87 -2.22 2.27
C THR A 146 14.73 -2.59 3.74
N ALA A 147 13.55 -3.01 4.19
CA ALA A 147 13.33 -3.50 5.54
C ALA A 147 14.14 -4.77 5.85
N VAL A 148 14.27 -5.70 4.89
CA VAL A 148 15.11 -6.91 5.01
C VAL A 148 16.58 -6.52 5.16
N PHE A 149 17.08 -5.60 4.33
CA PHE A 149 18.46 -5.12 4.42
C PHE A 149 18.73 -4.41 5.75
N ALA A 150 17.84 -3.52 6.20
CA ALA A 150 17.93 -2.85 7.49
C ALA A 150 17.92 -3.85 8.67
N ALA A 151 17.05 -4.88 8.63
CA ALA A 151 17.00 -5.91 9.66
C ALA A 151 18.29 -6.74 9.74
N ARG A 152 18.91 -7.06 8.59
CA ARG A 152 20.20 -7.77 8.56
C ARG A 152 21.31 -6.93 9.17
N ARG A 153 21.37 -5.63 8.85
CA ARG A 153 22.39 -4.71 9.38
C ARG A 153 22.25 -4.49 10.89
N LEU A 154 21.03 -4.35 11.40
CA LEU A 154 20.75 -4.21 12.83
C LEU A 154 21.05 -5.46 13.66
N LYS A 155 21.09 -6.65 13.06
CA LYS A 155 21.48 -7.89 13.76
C LYS A 155 23.01 -8.08 13.82
N SER A 156 23.74 -7.43 12.91
CA SER A 156 25.22 -7.51 12.80
C SER A 156 25.95 -6.33 13.47
N ALA A 157 25.21 -5.45 14.14
CA ALA A 157 25.69 -4.33 14.93
C ALA A 157 25.53 -4.67 16.41
#